data_AF-A0A831V908-F1
#
_entry.id   AF-A0A831V908-F1
#
_cell.length_a   1.000
_cell.length_b   1.000
_cell.length_c   1.000
_cell.angle_alpha   90.00
_cell.angle_beta   90.00
_cell.angle_gamma   90.00
#
_symmetry.space_group_name_H-M   'P 1'
#
loop_
_entity.id
_entity.type
_entity.pdbx_description
1 polymer ?
#
loop_
_entity_poly.entity_id
_entity_poly.type
_entity_poly.pdbx_seq_one_letter_code
_entity_poly.pdbx_strand_id
1 'polypeptide(L)'
;MILTGDEIRRLMSLGRLSVEPLRDDAIRENGLDLRIGREYAIYAYEGAAIRPCELAEGEARRHFRIVKEADEIAVPPRNFVLLTTEEYVKMPNDVVGLANLRSTLARYGLVIPPTVVD
;
A
#
# COMPACT_ATOMS: atom_id res chain seq x y z
N MET A 1 -1.38 -15.37 15.32
CA MET A 1 -2.54 -14.74 15.99
C MET A 1 -2.95 -13.56 15.13
N ILE A 2 -4.23 -13.36 14.85
CA ILE A 2 -4.74 -12.20 14.08
C ILE A 2 -5.45 -11.29 15.08
N LEU A 3 -5.13 -10.00 15.04
CA LEU A 3 -5.79 -9.02 15.90
C LEU A 3 -7.23 -8.82 15.46
N THR A 4 -8.13 -8.84 16.43
CA THR A 4 -9.52 -8.43 16.26
C THR A 4 -9.61 -6.91 16.12
N GLY A 5 -10.72 -6.42 15.58
CA GLY A 5 -11.00 -4.98 15.47
C GLY A 5 -10.92 -4.27 16.82
N ASP A 6 -11.33 -4.92 17.92
CA ASP A 6 -11.28 -4.33 19.26
C ASP A 6 -9.85 -4.24 19.81
N GLU A 7 -9.00 -5.24 19.50
CA GLU A 7 -7.56 -5.17 19.82
C GLU A 7 -6.87 -4.08 19.01
N ILE A 8 -7.21 -3.93 17.72
CA ILE A 8 -6.72 -2.82 16.88
C ILE A 8 -7.12 -1.47 17.50
N ARG A 9 -8.40 -1.29 17.84
CA ARG A 9 -8.88 -0.07 18.52
C ARG A 9 -8.14 0.20 19.82
N ARG A 10 -7.87 -0.85 20.61
CA ARG A 10 -7.11 -0.74 21.85
C ARG A 10 -5.67 -0.32 21.61
N LEU A 11 -4.99 -0.86 20.59
CA LEU A 11 -3.63 -0.43 20.25
C LEU A 11 -3.60 1.04 19.82
N MET A 12 -4.63 1.49 19.10
CA MET A 12 -4.76 2.89 18.68
C MET A 12 -5.04 3.83 19.85
N SER A 13 -5.93 3.45 20.78
CA SER A 13 -6.21 4.27 21.97
C SER A 13 -5.01 4.38 22.91
N LEU A 14 -4.13 3.38 22.91
CA LEU A 14 -2.86 3.40 23.63
C LEU A 14 -1.73 4.13 22.87
N GLY A 15 -2.00 4.65 21.66
CA GLY A 15 -1.00 5.33 20.82
C GLY A 15 0.12 4.43 20.28
N ARG A 16 -0.05 3.11 20.36
CA ARG A 16 0.94 2.13 19.88
C ARG A 16 0.83 1.88 18.37
N LEU A 17 -0.38 1.99 17.84
CA LEU A 17 -0.69 1.94 16.41
C LEU A 17 -1.33 3.28 16.03
N SER A 18 -0.85 3.96 14.99
CA SER A 18 -1.53 5.15 14.46
C SER A 18 -1.79 5.03 12.97
N VAL A 19 -2.92 5.58 12.53
CA VAL A 19 -3.34 5.61 11.13
C VAL A 19 -3.82 7.03 10.86
N GLU A 20 -3.18 7.74 9.92
CA GLU A 20 -3.44 9.16 9.69
C GLU A 20 -3.55 9.44 8.18
N PRO A 21 -4.72 9.87 7.66
CA PRO A 21 -5.99 10.07 8.38
C PRO A 21 -6.73 8.76 8.69
N LEU A 22 -7.29 8.63 9.90
CA LEU A 22 -8.25 7.56 10.22
C LEU A 22 -9.66 8.00 9.83
N ARG A 23 -10.30 7.27 8.92
CA ARG A 23 -11.72 7.46 8.59
C ARG A 23 -12.58 6.39 9.26
N ASP A 24 -13.82 6.74 9.60
CA ASP A 24 -14.68 5.98 10.53
C ASP A 24 -14.92 4.50 10.13
N ASP A 25 -14.83 4.19 8.83
CA ASP A 25 -15.07 2.86 8.27
C ASP A 25 -13.80 2.02 8.09
N ALA A 26 -12.62 2.52 8.49
CA ALA A 26 -11.35 1.85 8.28
C ALA A 26 -11.20 0.58 9.12
N ILE A 27 -11.66 0.58 10.38
CA ILE A 27 -11.46 -0.57 11.28
C ILE A 27 -12.49 -1.66 11.01
N ARG A 28 -11.99 -2.83 10.58
CA ARG A 28 -12.77 -4.02 10.26
C ARG A 28 -12.76 -5.00 11.43
N GLU A 29 -13.41 -6.15 11.22
CA GLU A 29 -13.54 -7.24 12.17
C GLU A 29 -12.17 -7.77 12.64
N ASN A 30 -11.18 -7.77 11.76
CA ASN A 30 -9.83 -8.30 12.01
C ASN A 30 -8.73 -7.60 11.20
N GLY A 31 -8.92 -6.31 10.88
CA GLY A 31 -7.98 -5.59 10.03
C GLY A 31 -8.34 -4.12 9.82
N LEU A 32 -7.64 -3.50 8.88
CA LEU A 32 -7.79 -2.10 8.49
C LEU A 32 -7.98 -2.03 6.98
N ASP A 33 -9.08 -1.43 6.53
CA ASP A 33 -9.23 -1.01 5.15
C ASP A 33 -8.47 0.32 4.98
N LEU A 34 -7.49 0.34 4.06
CA LEU A 34 -6.73 1.53 3.65
C LEU A 34 -7.20 1.99 2.26
N ARG A 35 -6.98 3.26 1.93
CA ARG A 35 -7.47 3.89 0.71
C ARG A 35 -6.31 4.17 -0.24
N ILE A 36 -6.57 4.06 -1.55
CA ILE A 36 -5.55 4.26 -2.57
C ILE A 36 -5.21 5.74 -2.64
N GLY A 37 -3.93 6.06 -2.48
CA GLY A 37 -3.40 7.41 -2.57
C GLY A 37 -3.46 7.99 -3.97
N ARG A 38 -3.35 9.33 -4.03
CA ARG A 38 -3.41 10.10 -5.27
C ARG A 38 -2.06 10.18 -6.01
N GLU A 39 -1.03 9.52 -5.49
CA GLU A 39 0.29 9.39 -6.12
C GLU A 39 0.49 7.95 -6.58
N TYR A 40 0.91 7.78 -7.83
CA TYR A 40 1.26 6.47 -8.36
C TYR A 40 2.43 6.56 -9.33
N ALA A 41 3.08 5.42 -9.57
CA ALA A 41 4.22 5.35 -10.47
C ALA A 41 4.09 4.20 -11.47
N ILE A 42 4.43 4.48 -12.73
CA ILE A 42 4.47 3.50 -13.83
C ILE A 42 5.87 3.48 -14.45
N TYR A 43 6.37 2.35 -14.96
CA TYR A 43 7.62 2.36 -15.73
C TYR A 43 7.47 3.30 -16.94
N ALA A 44 8.53 4.06 -17.23
CA ALA A 44 8.52 5.10 -18.27
C ALA A 44 9.31 4.74 -19.53
N TYR A 45 10.05 3.62 -19.55
CA TYR A 45 10.98 3.28 -20.63
C TYR A 45 10.77 1.87 -21.15
N GLU A 46 10.42 1.76 -22.44
CA GLU A 46 10.46 0.50 -23.17
C GLU A 46 11.93 0.12 -23.47
N GLY A 47 12.30 -1.13 -23.19
CA GLY A 47 13.63 -1.67 -23.53
C GLY A 47 14.78 -1.36 -22.58
N ALA A 48 14.53 -0.69 -21.44
CA ALA A 48 15.57 -0.46 -20.44
C ALA A 48 15.91 -1.76 -19.68
N ALA A 49 17.18 -2.17 -19.71
CA ALA A 49 17.68 -3.23 -18.85
C ALA A 49 17.93 -2.67 -17.44
N ILE A 50 17.16 -3.12 -16.47
CA ILE A 50 17.31 -2.72 -15.06
C ILE A 50 17.99 -3.87 -14.32
N ARG A 51 19.02 -3.56 -13.53
CA ARG A 51 19.66 -4.49 -12.59
C ARG A 51 19.33 -4.04 -11.17
N PRO A 52 18.19 -4.48 -10.59
CA PRO A 52 17.65 -3.89 -9.36
C PRO A 52 18.62 -3.97 -8.19
N CYS A 53 19.40 -5.05 -8.09
CA CYS A 53 20.38 -5.27 -7.03
C CYS A 53 21.64 -4.39 -7.13
N GLU A 54 21.82 -3.65 -8.23
CA GLU A 54 22.97 -2.77 -8.46
C GLU A 54 22.60 -1.28 -8.43
N LEU A 55 21.31 -0.96 -8.27
CA LEU A 55 20.87 0.43 -8.22
C LEU A 55 21.29 1.07 -6.90
N ALA A 56 21.96 2.22 -6.99
CA ALA A 56 22.18 3.06 -5.82
C ALA A 56 20.85 3.68 -5.31
N GLU A 57 20.85 4.14 -4.06
CA GLU A 57 19.68 4.77 -3.45
C GLU A 57 19.15 5.92 -4.32
N GLY A 58 17.84 5.93 -4.58
CA GLY A 58 17.19 6.94 -5.40
C GLY A 58 17.31 6.75 -6.92
N GLU A 59 18.22 5.91 -7.42
CA GLU A 59 18.36 5.71 -8.88
C GLU A 59 17.12 5.04 -9.48
N ALA A 60 16.46 4.15 -8.74
CA ALA A 60 15.24 3.48 -9.18
C ALA A 60 14.18 4.48 -9.67
N ARG A 61 14.08 5.65 -9.02
CA ARG A 61 13.11 6.70 -9.33
C ARG A 61 13.15 7.14 -10.79
N ARG A 62 14.34 7.17 -11.43
CA ARG A 62 14.50 7.61 -12.82
C ARG A 62 13.81 6.67 -13.82
N HIS A 63 13.52 5.42 -13.43
CA HIS A 63 12.87 4.44 -14.28
C HIS A 63 11.34 4.57 -14.29
N PHE A 64 10.79 5.40 -13.41
CA PHE A 64 9.35 5.57 -13.25
C PHE A 64 8.90 6.98 -13.62
N ARG A 65 7.72 7.06 -14.24
CA ARG A 65 6.94 8.28 -14.32
C ARG A 65 6.01 8.32 -13.10
N ILE A 66 6.23 9.32 -12.24
CA ILE A 66 5.40 9.57 -11.06
C ILE A 66 4.30 10.55 -11.45
N VAL A 67 3.05 10.16 -11.19
CA VAL A 67 1.87 11.00 -11.36
C VAL A 67 1.37 11.37 -9.97
N LYS A 68 1.10 12.65 -9.76
CA LYS A 68 0.61 13.20 -8.50
C LYS A 68 -0.80 13.75 -8.67
N GLU A 69 -1.52 13.84 -7.55
CA GLU A 69 -2.87 14.42 -7.48
C GLU A 69 -3.90 13.77 -8.42
N ALA A 70 -3.70 12.51 -8.77
CA ALA A 70 -4.61 11.77 -9.63
C ALA A 70 -5.95 11.53 -8.93
N ASP A 71 -7.05 11.76 -9.65
CA ASP A 71 -8.40 11.40 -9.21
C ASP A 71 -8.77 9.97 -9.68
N GLU A 72 -8.16 9.52 -10.78
CA GLU A 72 -8.35 8.19 -11.35
C GLU A 72 -7.01 7.57 -11.77
N ILE A 73 -6.90 6.25 -11.66
CA ILE A 73 -5.70 5.50 -12.03
C ILE A 73 -6.08 4.45 -13.06
N ALA A 74 -5.71 4.71 -14.32
CA ALA A 74 -5.89 3.74 -15.39
C ALA A 74 -4.79 2.67 -15.32
N VAL A 75 -5.18 1.40 -15.16
CA VAL A 75 -4.27 0.25 -15.21
C VAL A 75 -4.58 -0.58 -16.45
N PRO A 76 -3.79 -0.44 -17.54
CA PRO A 76 -4.03 -1.23 -18.74
C PRO A 76 -3.84 -2.72 -18.49
N PRO A 77 -4.46 -3.61 -19.30
CA PRO A 77 -4.26 -5.05 -19.18
C PRO A 77 -2.78 -5.42 -19.22
N ARG A 78 -2.38 -6.37 -18.36
CA ARG A 78 -1.00 -6.90 -18.28
C ARG A 78 0.07 -5.86 -17.95
N ASN A 79 -0.32 -4.75 -17.33
CA ASN A 79 0.60 -3.75 -16.79
C ASN A 79 0.58 -3.82 -15.26
N PHE A 80 1.63 -3.31 -14.62
CA PHE A 80 1.62 -3.05 -13.18
C PHE A 80 1.71 -1.55 -12.93
N VAL A 81 1.35 -1.16 -11.72
CA VAL A 81 1.45 0.21 -11.21
C VAL A 81 1.91 0.13 -9.76
N LEU A 82 2.77 1.05 -9.34
CA LEU A 82 3.08 1.25 -7.93
C LEU A 82 2.07 2.23 -7.34
N LEU A 83 1.41 1.81 -6.29
CA LEU A 83 0.42 2.59 -5.56
C LEU A 83 0.94 2.89 -4.16
N THR A 84 0.43 3.96 -3.57
CA THR A 84 0.58 4.26 -2.14
C THR A 84 -0.78 4.22 -1.46
N THR A 85 -0.80 4.10 -0.14
CA THR A 85 -1.98 4.41 0.67
C THR A 85 -2.10 5.91 0.86
N GLU A 86 -3.32 6.41 1.07
CA GLU A 86 -3.54 7.77 1.57
C GLU A 86 -3.07 7.91 3.02
N GLU A 87 -3.25 6.84 3.79
CA GLU A 87 -2.95 6.82 5.20
C GLU A 87 -1.45 6.57 5.45
N TYR A 88 -0.89 7.33 6.38
CA TYR A 88 0.33 6.96 7.08
C TYR A 88 -0.01 5.99 8.21
N VAL A 89 0.68 4.85 8.27
CA VAL A 89 0.48 3.82 9.29
C VAL A 89 1.76 3.68 10.11
N LYS A 90 1.69 3.97 11.41
CA LYS A 90 2.78 3.73 12.37
C LYS A 90 2.52 2.44 13.12
N MET A 91 3.36 1.43 12.88
CA MET A 91 3.24 0.12 13.50
C MET A 91 3.96 0.05 14.86
N PRO A 92 3.47 -0.76 15.81
CA PRO A 92 4.21 -1.08 17.03
C PRO A 92 5.25 -2.18 16.77
N ASN A 93 6.32 -2.19 17.56
CA ASN A 93 7.48 -3.09 17.36
C ASN A 93 7.19 -4.60 17.58
N ASP A 94 5.98 -4.95 18.05
CA ASP A 94 5.57 -6.33 18.39
C ASP A 94 4.38 -6.82 17.54
N VAL A 95 4.00 -6.09 16.49
CA VAL A 95 2.92 -6.46 15.58
C VAL A 95 3.39 -6.29 14.15
N VAL A 96 3.15 -7.30 13.32
CA VAL A 96 3.36 -7.23 11.87
C VAL A 96 2.03 -7.02 11.16
N GLY A 97 2.06 -6.23 10.09
CA GLY A 97 0.93 -6.03 9.18
C GLY A 97 1.02 -6.99 7.99
N LEU A 98 -0.14 -7.45 7.49
CA LEU A 98 -0.24 -8.18 6.23
C LEU A 98 -1.07 -7.36 5.25
N ALA A 99 -0.40 -6.58 4.40
CA ALA A 99 -1.05 -5.77 3.38
C ALA A 99 -1.52 -6.66 2.23
N ASN A 100 -2.83 -6.68 2.02
CA ASN A 100 -3.50 -7.51 1.03
C ASN A 100 -4.56 -6.72 0.26
N LEU A 101 -4.88 -7.19 -0.94
CA LEU A 101 -5.94 -6.61 -1.74
C LEU A 101 -7.30 -7.12 -1.26
N ARG A 102 -8.29 -6.24 -1.12
CA ARG A 102 -9.67 -6.66 -0.83
C ARG A 102 -10.17 -7.58 -1.95
N SER A 103 -10.86 -8.65 -1.57
CA SER A 103 -11.38 -9.65 -2.53
C SER A 103 -12.24 -9.01 -3.63
N THR A 104 -12.95 -7.92 -3.34
CA THR A 104 -13.70 -7.17 -4.34
C THR A 104 -12.83 -6.67 -5.49
N LEU A 105 -11.66 -6.09 -5.20
CA LEU A 105 -10.71 -5.62 -6.21
C LEU A 105 -10.02 -6.78 -6.92
N ALA A 106 -9.71 -7.86 -6.19
CA ALA A 106 -9.10 -9.06 -6.77
C ALA A 106 -10.00 -9.71 -7.85
N ARG A 107 -11.32 -9.66 -7.68
CA ARG A 107 -12.29 -10.17 -8.67
C ARG A 107 -12.31 -9.37 -9.98
N TYR A 108 -11.75 -8.15 -10.01
CA TYR A 108 -11.55 -7.37 -11.23
C TYR A 108 -10.21 -7.68 -11.93
N GLY A 109 -9.46 -8.67 -11.45
CA GLY A 109 -8.17 -9.07 -12.04
C GLY A 109 -6.98 -8.25 -11.54
N LEU A 110 -7.17 -7.40 -10.53
CA LEU A 110 -6.07 -6.74 -9.83
C LEU A 110 -5.38 -7.73 -8.89
N VAL A 111 -4.05 -7.68 -8.84
CA VAL A 111 -3.25 -8.58 -8.00
C VAL A 111 -2.17 -7.75 -7.33
N ILE A 112 -1.99 -7.97 -6.02
CA ILE A 112 -0.81 -7.51 -5.29
C ILE A 112 -0.17 -8.73 -4.61
N PRO A 113 1.17 -8.84 -4.60
CA PRO A 113 1.82 -9.80 -3.72
C PRO A 113 1.50 -9.43 -2.26
N PRO A 114 1.23 -10.41 -1.36
CA PRO A 114 1.10 -10.13 0.06
C PRO A 114 2.39 -9.49 0.57
N THR A 115 2.28 -8.30 1.15
CA THR A 115 3.43 -7.57 1.68
C THR A 115 3.36 -7.59 3.20
N VAL A 116 4.45 -8.03 3.83
CA VAL A 116 4.63 -7.92 5.28
C VAL A 116 5.08 -6.50 5.59
N VAL A 117 4.42 -5.86 6.55
CA VAL A 117 4.81 -4.56 7.10
C VAL A 117 5.40 -4.82 8.48
N ASP A 118 6.68 -4.47 8.64
CA ASP A 118 7.48 -4.63 9.85
C ASP A 118 7.69 -3.30 10.62
#